data_AF-A0A1Y1W4C1-F1
#
_entry.id   AF-A0A1Y1W4C1-F1
#
_cell.length_a   1.000
_cell.length_b   1.000
_cell.length_c   1.000
_cell.angle_alpha   90.00
_cell.angle_beta   90.00
_cell.angle_gamma   90.00
#
_symmetry.space_group_name_H-M   'P 1'
#
loop_
_entity.id
_entity.type
_entity.pdbx_description
1 polymer ?
#
loop_
_entity_poly.entity_id
_entity_poly.type
_entity_poly.pdbx_seq_one_letter_code
_entity_poly.pdbx_strand_id
1 'polypeptide(L)'
;MEGVEGRWGRNYPSRGCLVRKFRYGTTPGSFWPMRAVRDVMASSQSHAEFRSRIENGAHGIIHLGLGGDFETMWAPVDVLFFLHHAMVDKIWAEWQSKNPSRLRRVDGFDSSHQPLTVNSPLPFYGDTIGTTLVTTAPGYCYMYDDVAPPPDNARSRAVEFRASVRNSFEFSNDTDPDNELFAAHEDAEDLEAPEPAPENWLSKRGLDVQEAARMHVLVSRVVRQMNEERRAFIRALNSTKAATTDQNQPL
;
A
#
# COMPACT_ATOMS: atom_id res chain seq x y z
N MET A 1 -20.56 9.77 9.54
CA MET A 1 -20.49 8.40 9.00
C MET A 1 -21.07 7.44 10.04
N GLU A 2 -21.77 6.40 9.59
CA GLU A 2 -22.24 5.28 10.43
C GLU A 2 -21.50 4.00 9.98
N GLY A 3 -21.39 2.99 10.85
CA GLY A 3 -20.75 1.70 10.53
C GLY A 3 -19.37 1.53 11.16
N VAL A 4 -18.51 0.68 10.56
CA VAL A 4 -17.15 0.35 11.06
C VAL A 4 -16.22 1.55 11.22
N GLU A 5 -16.51 2.65 10.52
CA GLU A 5 -15.73 3.90 10.61
C GLU A 5 -16.55 5.03 11.25
N GLY A 6 -17.64 4.67 11.91
CA GLY A 6 -18.41 5.60 12.73
C GLY A 6 -17.51 6.19 13.80
N ARG A 7 -17.31 7.52 13.78
CA ARG A 7 -16.44 8.27 14.70
C ARG A 7 -14.94 8.03 14.51
N TRP A 8 -14.52 7.51 13.35
CA TRP A 8 -13.09 7.39 13.04
C TRP A 8 -12.40 8.76 13.10
N GLY A 9 -11.41 8.87 13.99
CA GLY A 9 -10.53 10.02 14.10
C GLY A 9 -9.29 9.85 13.23
N ARG A 10 -8.87 10.91 12.54
CA ARG A 10 -7.57 10.97 11.87
C ARG A 10 -6.66 11.95 12.61
N ASN A 11 -5.38 11.62 12.71
CA ASN A 11 -4.35 12.48 13.30
C ASN A 11 -3.47 13.16 12.23
N TYR A 12 -3.55 12.71 10.97
CA TYR A 12 -2.83 13.26 9.83
C TYR A 12 -3.81 13.70 8.73
N PRO A 13 -3.55 14.81 8.00
CA PRO A 13 -2.48 15.80 8.23
C PRO A 13 -2.75 16.71 9.45
N SER A 14 -3.96 16.63 10.01
CA SER A 14 -4.36 17.32 11.24
C SER A 14 -5.35 16.45 12.02
N ARG A 15 -5.51 16.72 13.32
CA ARG A 15 -6.49 16.03 14.14
C ARG A 15 -7.91 16.40 13.72
N GLY A 16 -8.72 15.41 13.39
CA GLY A 16 -10.09 15.62 12.91
C GLY A 16 -10.87 14.33 12.73
N CYS A 17 -12.10 14.45 12.26
CA CYS A 17 -12.86 13.28 11.82
C CYS A 17 -12.43 12.88 10.41
N LEU A 18 -12.51 11.58 10.11
CA LEU A 18 -12.43 11.09 8.74
C LEU A 18 -13.57 11.71 7.89
N VAL A 19 -13.22 12.34 6.77
CA VAL A 19 -14.17 12.98 5.86
C VAL A 19 -14.21 12.24 4.54
N ARG A 20 -15.43 11.87 4.09
CA ARG A 20 -15.70 11.45 2.71
C ARG A 20 -16.61 12.48 2.05
N LYS A 21 -16.32 12.82 0.81
CA LYS A 21 -17.08 13.79 0.03
C LYS A 21 -17.41 13.17 -1.33
N PHE A 22 -18.44 12.34 -1.32
CA PHE A 22 -18.86 11.59 -2.50
C PHE A 22 -19.11 12.50 -3.70
N ARG A 23 -18.40 12.21 -4.81
CA ARG A 23 -18.48 13.01 -6.03
C ARG A 23 -19.87 12.99 -6.66
N TYR A 24 -20.62 11.90 -6.47
CA TYR A 24 -21.95 11.70 -7.05
C TYR A 24 -23.06 11.81 -5.99
N GLY A 25 -22.94 12.81 -5.11
CA GLY A 25 -23.94 13.13 -4.10
C GLY A 25 -23.86 12.21 -2.88
N THR A 26 -24.64 11.13 -2.86
CA THR A 26 -24.69 10.17 -1.73
C THR A 26 -23.98 8.85 -2.02
N THR A 27 -23.33 8.73 -3.17
CA THR A 27 -22.64 7.51 -3.62
C THR A 27 -21.26 7.82 -4.18
N PRO A 28 -20.26 6.95 -3.97
CA PRO A 28 -18.96 7.06 -4.65
C PRO A 28 -19.06 6.89 -6.18
N GLY A 29 -20.23 6.50 -6.70
CA GLY A 29 -20.43 6.18 -8.10
C GLY A 29 -20.12 4.72 -8.39
N SER A 30 -20.19 4.36 -9.67
CA SER A 30 -19.91 3.00 -10.12
C SER A 30 -18.42 2.74 -10.18
N PHE A 31 -18.00 1.52 -9.82
CA PHE A 31 -16.66 1.05 -10.12
C PHE A 31 -16.41 1.03 -11.63
N TRP A 32 -15.14 1.07 -12.02
CA TRP A 32 -14.75 0.99 -13.42
C TRP A 32 -15.27 -0.31 -14.05
N PRO A 33 -15.85 -0.28 -15.26
CA PRO A 33 -16.44 -1.46 -15.86
C PRO A 33 -15.42 -2.61 -15.95
N MET A 34 -15.78 -3.80 -15.47
CA MET A 34 -14.87 -4.96 -15.50
C MET A 34 -14.41 -5.32 -16.91
N ARG A 35 -15.20 -4.99 -17.95
CA ARG A 35 -14.77 -5.09 -19.34
C ARG A 35 -13.56 -4.19 -19.63
N ALA A 36 -13.58 -2.93 -19.17
CA ALA A 36 -12.46 -2.01 -19.37
C ALA A 36 -11.19 -2.49 -18.65
N VAL A 37 -11.32 -3.04 -17.42
CA VAL A 37 -10.21 -3.67 -16.70
C VAL A 37 -9.60 -4.81 -17.52
N ARG A 38 -10.45 -5.70 -18.06
CA ARG A 38 -10.00 -6.82 -18.91
C ARG A 38 -9.35 -6.36 -20.20
N ASP A 39 -9.89 -5.32 -20.84
CA ASP A 39 -9.33 -4.76 -22.06
C ASP A 39 -7.94 -4.17 -21.81
N VAL A 40 -7.73 -3.47 -20.69
CA VAL A 40 -6.41 -2.98 -20.27
C VAL A 40 -5.45 -4.14 -20.05
N MET A 41 -5.85 -5.16 -19.30
CA MET A 41 -4.98 -6.32 -19.06
C MET A 41 -4.57 -7.04 -20.36
N ALA A 42 -5.47 -7.11 -21.33
CA ALA A 42 -5.24 -7.77 -22.61
C ALA A 42 -4.37 -6.93 -23.56
N SER A 43 -4.57 -5.61 -23.58
CA SER A 43 -3.91 -4.70 -24.53
C SER A 43 -2.58 -4.13 -24.04
N SER A 44 -2.32 -4.13 -22.73
CA SER A 44 -1.07 -3.59 -22.20
C SER A 44 0.11 -4.56 -22.36
N GLN A 45 1.12 -4.10 -23.09
CA GLN A 45 2.31 -4.89 -23.45
C GLN A 45 3.46 -4.73 -22.45
N SER A 46 3.54 -3.57 -21.80
CA SER A 46 4.55 -3.23 -20.81
C SER A 46 3.90 -3.05 -19.43
N HIS A 47 4.71 -3.18 -18.36
CA HIS A 47 4.20 -2.95 -17.02
C HIS A 47 3.89 -1.45 -16.80
N ALA A 48 4.65 -0.54 -17.41
CA ALA A 48 4.49 0.90 -17.34
C ALA A 48 3.18 1.36 -17.99
N GLU A 49 2.82 0.77 -19.14
CA GLU A 49 1.53 1.03 -19.77
C GLU A 49 0.38 0.48 -18.94
N PHE A 50 0.50 -0.78 -18.47
CA PHE A 50 -0.50 -1.40 -17.60
C PHE A 50 -0.74 -0.58 -16.33
N ARG A 51 0.33 -0.28 -15.58
CA ARG A 51 0.30 0.55 -14.37
C ARG A 51 -0.37 1.89 -14.67
N SER A 52 0.14 2.66 -15.64
CA SER A 52 -0.42 3.98 -15.97
C SER A 52 -1.93 3.93 -16.26
N ARG A 53 -2.39 2.90 -16.99
CA ARG A 53 -3.81 2.77 -17.34
C ARG A 53 -4.69 2.33 -16.16
N ILE A 54 -4.18 1.49 -15.26
CA ILE A 54 -4.87 1.13 -14.02
C ILE A 54 -4.92 2.31 -13.05
N GLU A 55 -3.80 3.01 -12.86
CA GLU A 55 -3.65 4.18 -12.00
C GLU A 55 -4.65 5.29 -12.37
N ASN A 56 -4.75 5.62 -13.65
CA ASN A 56 -5.67 6.64 -14.17
C ASN A 56 -7.12 6.13 -14.34
N GLY A 57 -7.34 4.82 -14.24
CA GLY A 57 -8.62 4.16 -14.47
C GLY A 57 -9.24 3.64 -13.17
N ALA A 58 -9.13 2.32 -12.95
CA ALA A 58 -9.72 1.63 -11.82
C ALA A 58 -9.31 2.19 -10.45
N HIS A 59 -8.05 2.60 -10.31
CA HIS A 59 -7.52 3.17 -9.09
C HIS A 59 -8.08 4.58 -8.86
N GLY A 60 -7.78 5.51 -9.78
CA GLY A 60 -8.17 6.91 -9.65
C GLY A 60 -9.68 7.15 -9.52
N ILE A 61 -10.53 6.37 -10.19
CA ILE A 61 -11.99 6.60 -10.12
C ILE A 61 -12.58 6.37 -8.73
N ILE A 62 -12.01 5.45 -7.94
CA ILE A 62 -12.48 5.20 -6.56
C ILE A 62 -11.98 6.28 -5.61
N HIS A 63 -10.71 6.68 -5.75
CA HIS A 63 -10.16 7.83 -5.02
C HIS A 63 -11.03 9.08 -5.20
N LEU A 64 -11.31 9.43 -6.46
CA LEU A 64 -12.14 10.58 -6.82
C LEU A 64 -13.63 10.38 -6.48
N GLY A 65 -14.10 9.13 -6.49
CA GLY A 65 -15.49 8.80 -6.19
C GLY A 65 -15.82 9.01 -4.72
N LEU A 66 -14.98 8.48 -3.83
CA LEU A 66 -15.11 8.61 -2.38
C LEU A 66 -14.87 10.06 -1.91
N GLY A 67 -13.85 10.73 -2.46
CA GLY A 67 -13.54 12.13 -2.19
C GLY A 67 -13.15 12.43 -0.73
N GLY A 68 -12.86 13.69 -0.41
CA GLY A 68 -12.51 14.09 0.96
C GLY A 68 -11.10 13.65 1.33
N ASP A 69 -10.91 12.99 2.47
CA ASP A 69 -9.58 12.44 2.83
C ASP A 69 -9.15 11.32 1.86
N PHE A 70 -10.11 10.62 1.25
CA PHE A 70 -9.83 9.49 0.36
C PHE A 70 -9.25 9.86 -1.01
N GLU A 71 -9.37 11.12 -1.46
CA GLU A 71 -8.81 11.57 -2.75
C GLU A 71 -7.39 12.13 -2.64
N THR A 72 -6.81 12.11 -1.44
CA THR A 72 -5.54 12.76 -1.12
C THR A 72 -4.41 11.76 -0.96
N MET A 73 -3.17 12.26 -0.79
CA MET A 73 -2.01 11.42 -0.50
C MET A 73 -2.11 10.71 0.87
N TRP A 74 -2.98 11.17 1.77
CA TRP A 74 -3.25 10.51 3.03
C TRP A 74 -4.50 9.63 3.01
N ALA A 75 -4.96 9.20 1.83
CA ALA A 75 -6.03 8.21 1.71
C ALA A 75 -5.85 6.95 2.61
N PRO A 76 -4.63 6.46 2.93
CA PRO A 76 -4.46 5.36 3.89
C PRO A 76 -5.02 5.57 5.30
N VAL A 77 -5.41 6.79 5.68
CA VAL A 77 -6.11 7.04 6.97
C VAL A 77 -7.54 6.47 6.99
N ASP A 78 -8.06 6.08 5.83
CA ASP A 78 -9.36 5.45 5.64
C ASP A 78 -9.18 3.94 5.38
N VAL A 79 -9.91 3.07 6.10
CA VAL A 79 -9.68 1.62 5.99
C VAL A 79 -10.05 1.06 4.60
N LEU A 80 -10.92 1.75 3.86
CA LEU A 80 -11.27 1.34 2.50
C LEU A 80 -10.06 1.41 1.55
N PHE A 81 -9.00 2.14 1.92
CA PHE A 81 -7.76 2.20 1.15
C PHE A 81 -7.17 0.81 0.95
N PHE A 82 -7.11 0.00 2.01
CA PHE A 82 -6.53 -1.34 1.93
C PHE A 82 -7.39 -2.30 1.10
N LEU A 83 -8.72 -2.19 1.20
CA LEU A 83 -9.63 -2.98 0.36
C LEU A 83 -9.53 -2.56 -1.12
N HIS A 84 -9.41 -1.26 -1.38
CA HIS A 84 -9.21 -0.73 -2.71
C HIS A 84 -7.89 -1.23 -3.32
N HIS A 85 -6.78 -1.11 -2.58
CA HIS A 85 -5.47 -1.56 -3.04
C HIS A 85 -5.32 -3.08 -3.10
N ALA A 86 -6.07 -3.85 -2.30
CA ALA A 86 -6.17 -5.30 -2.49
C ALA A 86 -6.81 -5.65 -3.85
N MET A 87 -7.80 -4.87 -4.32
CA MET A 87 -8.34 -5.05 -5.67
C MET A 87 -7.32 -4.65 -6.74
N VAL A 88 -6.55 -3.57 -6.53
CA VAL A 88 -5.48 -3.16 -7.47
C VAL A 88 -4.40 -4.25 -7.56
N ASP A 89 -3.96 -4.79 -6.44
CA ASP A 89 -3.00 -5.90 -6.36
C ASP A 89 -3.55 -7.17 -7.03
N LYS A 90 -4.83 -7.51 -6.81
CA LYS A 90 -5.49 -8.61 -7.51
C LYS A 90 -5.46 -8.43 -9.03
N ILE A 91 -5.79 -7.24 -9.54
CA ILE A 91 -5.77 -6.95 -10.98
C ILE A 91 -4.34 -7.08 -11.52
N TRP A 92 -3.34 -6.65 -10.75
CA TRP A 92 -1.93 -6.82 -11.11
C TRP A 92 -1.50 -8.29 -11.16
N ALA A 93 -1.84 -9.08 -10.14
CA ALA A 93 -1.60 -10.51 -10.10
C ALA A 93 -2.28 -11.25 -11.27
N GLU A 94 -3.50 -10.86 -11.65
CA GLU A 94 -4.18 -11.41 -12.82
C GLU A 94 -3.47 -11.02 -14.13
N TRP A 95 -2.97 -9.80 -14.25
CA TRP A 95 -2.19 -9.39 -15.42
C TRP A 95 -0.89 -10.18 -15.56
N GLN A 96 -0.20 -10.44 -14.45
CA GLN A 96 1.02 -11.26 -14.39
C GLN A 96 0.74 -12.71 -14.75
N SER A 97 -0.37 -13.29 -14.29
CA SER A 97 -0.71 -14.71 -14.53
C SER A 97 -0.99 -15.03 -16.00
N LYS A 98 -1.40 -14.03 -16.80
CA LYS A 98 -1.65 -14.19 -18.25
C LYS A 98 -0.39 -14.46 -19.08
N ASN A 99 0.79 -14.11 -18.59
CA ASN A 99 2.05 -14.41 -19.28
C ASN A 99 3.22 -14.52 -18.28
N PRO A 100 3.90 -15.67 -18.17
CA PRO A 100 5.03 -15.85 -17.26
C PRO A 100 6.15 -14.81 -17.40
N SER A 101 6.34 -14.21 -18.59
CA SER A 101 7.33 -13.13 -18.79
C SER A 101 7.01 -11.84 -18.05
N ARG A 102 5.75 -11.67 -17.60
CA ARG A 102 5.29 -10.49 -16.84
C ARG A 102 5.59 -10.58 -15.35
N LEU A 103 5.84 -11.78 -14.83
CA LEU A 103 5.96 -12.03 -13.39
C LEU A 103 7.06 -11.20 -12.71
N ARG A 104 8.15 -10.91 -13.41
CA ARG A 104 9.25 -10.06 -12.91
C ARG A 104 9.43 -8.80 -13.75
N ARG A 105 8.41 -8.39 -14.49
CA ARG A 105 8.51 -7.26 -15.40
C ARG A 105 8.44 -5.96 -14.60
N VAL A 106 9.54 -5.22 -14.65
CA VAL A 106 9.67 -3.86 -14.15
C VAL A 106 10.11 -3.01 -15.32
N ASP A 107 9.39 -1.94 -15.58
CA ASP A 107 9.72 -0.90 -16.55
C ASP A 107 9.07 0.42 -16.11
N GLY A 108 9.55 1.53 -16.66
CA GLY A 108 9.23 2.89 -16.21
C GLY A 108 10.46 3.58 -15.61
N PHE A 109 10.24 4.78 -15.08
CA PHE A 109 11.28 5.64 -14.53
C PHE A 109 10.88 6.14 -13.14
N ASP A 110 11.87 6.41 -12.30
CA ASP A 110 11.68 7.14 -11.05
C ASP A 110 11.49 8.66 -11.28
N SER A 111 11.39 9.42 -10.18
CA SER A 111 11.27 10.88 -10.19
C SER A 111 12.48 11.58 -10.82
N SER A 112 13.66 10.96 -10.76
CA SER A 112 14.91 11.43 -11.35
C SER A 112 15.11 10.95 -12.80
N HIS A 113 14.05 10.41 -13.42
CA HIS A 113 14.08 9.85 -14.78
C HIS A 113 15.08 8.69 -14.97
N GLN A 114 15.44 7.98 -13.91
CA GLN A 114 16.26 6.77 -14.00
C GLN A 114 15.38 5.54 -14.24
N PRO A 115 15.80 4.61 -15.12
CA PRO A 115 15.02 3.42 -15.42
C PRO A 115 14.93 2.50 -14.20
N LEU A 116 13.71 2.09 -13.88
CA LEU A 116 13.45 1.15 -12.80
C LEU A 116 13.80 -0.28 -13.22
N THR A 117 14.40 -1.03 -12.30
CA THR A 117 14.76 -2.43 -12.47
C THR A 117 14.33 -3.25 -11.26
N VAL A 118 14.44 -4.57 -11.35
CA VAL A 118 14.20 -5.47 -10.19
C VAL A 118 15.16 -5.20 -9.02
N ASN A 119 16.30 -4.55 -9.26
CA ASN A 119 17.28 -4.21 -8.23
C ASN A 119 17.11 -2.78 -7.70
N SER A 120 16.21 -1.99 -8.29
CA SER A 120 15.92 -0.65 -7.80
C SER A 120 15.41 -0.74 -6.36
N PRO A 121 15.85 0.17 -5.47
CA PRO A 121 15.42 0.17 -4.09
C PRO A 121 13.91 0.44 -4.01
N LEU A 122 13.24 -0.22 -3.08
CA LEU A 122 11.90 0.11 -2.67
C LEU A 122 12.02 1.13 -1.53
N PRO A 123 11.62 2.40 -1.74
CA PRO A 123 11.75 3.42 -0.71
C PRO A 123 11.11 2.98 0.60
N PHE A 124 11.73 3.30 1.74
CA PHE A 124 11.24 3.03 3.10
C PHE A 124 11.30 1.58 3.61
N TYR A 125 11.40 0.58 2.73
CA TYR A 125 11.35 -0.84 3.14
C TYR A 125 12.72 -1.51 3.26
N GLY A 126 13.79 -0.89 2.74
CA GLY A 126 15.14 -1.47 2.74
C GLY A 126 15.28 -2.70 1.82
N ASP A 127 14.27 -2.97 1.01
CA ASP A 127 14.19 -4.06 0.05
C ASP A 127 14.33 -3.53 -1.39
N THR A 128 14.41 -4.42 -2.37
CA THR A 128 14.34 -4.06 -3.79
C THR A 128 12.98 -4.41 -4.39
N ILE A 129 12.60 -3.75 -5.48
CA ILE A 129 11.34 -4.04 -6.20
C ILE A 129 11.21 -5.54 -6.50
N GLY A 130 12.30 -6.22 -6.86
CA GLY A 130 12.29 -7.64 -7.22
C GLY A 130 11.81 -8.60 -6.13
N THR A 131 11.82 -8.17 -4.86
CA THR A 131 11.33 -8.94 -3.71
C THR A 131 9.79 -8.96 -3.64
N THR A 132 9.11 -7.97 -4.21
CA THR A 132 7.66 -7.77 -4.06
C THR A 132 6.84 -8.21 -5.26
N LEU A 133 7.49 -8.56 -6.38
CA LEU A 133 6.81 -8.85 -7.65
C LEU A 133 6.01 -10.17 -7.68
N VAL A 134 6.19 -11.04 -6.68
CA VAL A 134 5.56 -12.36 -6.66
C VAL A 134 4.89 -12.59 -5.31
N THR A 135 3.57 -12.83 -5.31
CA THR A 135 2.76 -13.01 -4.09
C THR A 135 3.13 -14.24 -3.23
N THR A 136 4.04 -15.08 -3.75
CA THR A 136 4.59 -16.28 -3.10
C THR A 136 6.12 -16.24 -2.94
N ALA A 137 6.76 -15.09 -3.20
CA ALA A 137 8.17 -14.88 -2.89
C ALA A 137 8.40 -14.74 -1.37
N PRO A 138 9.64 -14.92 -0.86
CA PRO A 138 9.96 -14.68 0.55
C PRO A 138 9.42 -13.33 1.05
N GLY A 139 8.74 -13.34 2.20
CA GLY A 139 8.02 -12.17 2.72
C GLY A 139 6.53 -12.18 2.37
N TYR A 140 6.12 -12.92 1.34
CA TYR A 140 4.74 -13.07 0.90
C TYR A 140 4.34 -14.56 0.80
N CYS A 141 3.07 -14.87 1.04
CA CYS A 141 2.54 -16.22 0.86
C CYS A 141 1.01 -16.17 0.72
N TYR A 142 0.53 -15.46 -0.30
CA TYR A 142 -0.90 -15.31 -0.54
C TYR A 142 -1.25 -15.50 -2.02
N MET A 143 -2.51 -15.83 -2.27
CA MET A 143 -3.10 -15.99 -3.60
C MET A 143 -4.55 -15.51 -3.55
N TYR A 144 -5.07 -15.08 -4.70
CA TYR A 144 -6.49 -14.80 -4.86
C TYR A 144 -7.17 -16.03 -5.47
N ASP A 145 -8.36 -16.40 -4.96
CA ASP A 145 -9.05 -17.65 -5.29
C ASP A 145 -9.25 -17.88 -6.80
N ASP A 146 -9.42 -16.81 -7.57
CA ASP A 146 -9.70 -16.81 -9.01
C ASP A 146 -8.50 -16.43 -9.88
N VAL A 147 -7.29 -16.32 -9.29
CA VAL A 147 -6.05 -16.01 -10.02
C VAL A 147 -5.16 -17.25 -10.04
N ALA A 148 -4.74 -17.66 -11.24
CA ALA A 148 -3.83 -18.79 -11.39
C ALA A 148 -2.52 -18.56 -10.62
N PRO A 149 -1.99 -19.59 -9.91
CA PRO A 149 -0.77 -19.45 -9.12
C PRO A 149 0.43 -19.09 -10.01
N PRO A 150 1.41 -18.34 -9.48
CA PRO A 150 2.69 -18.13 -10.17
C PRO A 150 3.35 -19.49 -10.48
N PRO A 151 4.06 -19.63 -11.62
CA PRO A 151 4.74 -20.87 -11.96
C PRO A 151 5.74 -21.34 -10.88
N ASP A 152 5.83 -22.65 -10.65
CA ASP A 152 6.55 -23.30 -9.53
C ASP A 152 8.05 -22.92 -9.40
N ASN A 153 8.70 -22.52 -10.48
CA ASN A 153 10.09 -22.06 -10.48
C ASN A 153 10.31 -20.70 -9.78
N ALA A 154 9.25 -20.02 -9.35
CA ALA A 154 9.34 -18.87 -8.46
C ALA A 154 9.59 -19.24 -6.99
N ARG A 155 9.32 -20.50 -6.58
CA ARG A 155 9.53 -21.00 -5.21
C ARG A 155 11.01 -21.30 -4.87
N SER A 156 11.84 -21.59 -5.87
CA SER A 156 13.13 -22.27 -5.69
C SER A 156 14.36 -21.39 -5.39
N ARG A 157 14.21 -20.07 -5.20
CA ARG A 157 15.30 -19.18 -4.71
C ARG A 157 15.05 -18.58 -3.32
N ALA A 158 13.99 -19.01 -2.65
CA ALA A 158 13.57 -18.47 -1.34
C ALA A 158 14.50 -18.80 -0.16
N VAL A 159 15.40 -19.78 -0.31
CA VAL A 159 16.17 -20.34 0.81
C VAL A 159 17.51 -19.63 1.04
N GLU A 160 18.09 -18.97 0.02
CA GLU A 160 19.42 -18.31 0.14
C GLU A 160 19.35 -16.91 0.80
N PHE A 161 18.20 -16.24 0.79
CA PHE A 161 18.08 -14.85 1.28
C PHE A 161 18.21 -14.72 2.81
N ARG A 162 17.88 -15.78 3.57
CA ARG A 162 17.95 -15.77 5.05
C ARG A 162 19.36 -15.56 5.61
N ALA A 163 20.41 -15.79 4.83
CA ALA A 163 21.79 -15.63 5.28
C ALA A 163 22.33 -14.18 5.13
N SER A 164 21.77 -13.37 4.22
CA SER A 164 22.30 -12.04 3.89
C SER A 164 21.70 -10.89 4.74
N VAL A 165 20.46 -11.04 5.19
CA VAL A 165 19.69 -9.96 5.86
C VAL A 165 20.22 -9.58 7.24
N ARG A 166 21.15 -10.35 7.82
CA ARG A 166 21.68 -10.04 9.16
C ARG A 166 22.74 -8.93 9.18
N ASN A 167 23.29 -8.51 8.03
CA ASN A 167 24.55 -7.78 8.01
C ASN A 167 24.62 -6.50 7.15
N SER A 168 23.52 -5.98 6.63
CA SER A 168 23.58 -4.77 5.79
C SER A 168 22.33 -3.92 5.92
N PHE A 169 22.24 -3.20 7.03
CA PHE A 169 21.37 -2.02 7.16
C PHE A 169 22.27 -0.80 6.94
N GLU A 170 22.59 -0.50 5.68
CA GLU A 170 23.19 0.78 5.31
C GLU A 170 22.11 1.65 4.68
N PHE A 171 21.80 2.74 5.38
CA PHE A 171 20.75 3.69 5.04
C PHE A 171 21.27 4.60 3.91
N SER A 172 20.64 4.55 2.74
CA SER A 172 20.95 5.45 1.62
C SER A 172 20.51 6.87 1.97
N ASN A 173 21.42 7.83 1.83
CA ASN A 173 21.13 9.26 1.88
C ASN A 173 20.34 9.67 0.62
N ASP A 174 19.02 9.54 0.68
CA ASP A 174 18.13 10.05 -0.37
C ASP A 174 17.51 11.40 0.03
N THR A 175 17.67 12.40 -0.83
CA THR A 175 17.28 13.81 -0.62
C THR A 175 15.93 14.14 -1.26
N ASP A 176 14.99 13.20 -1.25
CA ASP A 176 13.62 13.46 -1.72
C ASP A 176 12.96 14.54 -0.82
N PRO A 177 12.46 15.66 -1.36
CA PRO A 177 11.76 16.69 -0.58
C PRO A 177 10.50 16.16 0.13
N ASP A 178 9.92 15.03 -0.30
CA ASP A 178 8.83 14.39 0.43
C ASP A 178 9.32 13.69 1.72
N ASN A 179 10.61 13.34 1.84
CA ASN A 179 11.20 12.86 3.10
C ASN A 179 11.17 13.94 4.18
N GLU A 180 11.32 15.22 3.80
CA GLU A 180 11.16 16.33 4.75
C GLU A 180 9.70 16.50 5.17
N LEU A 181 8.70 16.20 4.33
CA LEU A 181 7.28 16.22 4.70
C LEU A 181 6.90 15.09 5.67
N PHE A 182 7.41 13.87 5.45
CA PHE A 182 7.21 12.76 6.38
C PHE A 182 8.01 12.92 7.68
N ALA A 183 9.19 13.55 7.63
CA ALA A 183 10.04 13.80 8.79
C ALA A 183 9.69 15.10 9.56
N ALA A 184 9.11 16.12 8.91
CA ALA A 184 8.72 17.38 9.54
C ALA A 184 7.48 17.26 10.45
N HIS A 185 6.78 16.11 10.38
CA HIS A 185 5.80 15.73 11.38
C HIS A 185 6.45 14.86 12.47
N GLU A 186 7.41 15.46 13.20
CA GLU A 186 7.98 14.92 14.45
C GLU A 186 6.90 14.63 15.52
N ASP A 187 5.68 15.11 15.31
CA ASP A 187 4.58 15.07 16.28
C ASP A 187 3.44 14.08 15.93
N ALA A 188 3.52 13.32 14.84
CA ALA A 188 2.37 12.52 14.40
C ALA A 188 2.16 11.29 15.32
N GLU A 189 1.16 11.38 16.19
CA GLU A 189 0.59 10.30 17.00
C GLU A 189 0.29 9.06 16.12
N ASP A 190 0.32 7.87 16.74
CA ASP A 190 -0.05 6.62 16.10
C ASP A 190 -1.44 6.69 15.44
N LEU A 191 -1.63 5.94 14.35
CA LEU A 191 -2.96 5.71 13.80
C LEU A 191 -3.81 4.92 14.80
N GLU A 192 -5.03 5.38 15.06
CA GLU A 192 -6.01 4.64 15.85
C GLU A 192 -6.70 3.60 14.97
N ALA A 193 -6.84 2.38 15.49
CA ALA A 193 -7.64 1.33 14.85
C ALA A 193 -9.14 1.67 14.94
N PRO A 194 -9.99 1.21 14.01
CA PRO A 194 -11.44 1.46 14.08
C PRO A 194 -12.03 0.87 15.35
N GLU A 195 -13.15 1.40 15.81
CA GLU A 195 -14.06 0.66 16.70
C GLU A 195 -14.81 -0.43 15.92
N PRO A 196 -15.22 -1.54 16.56
CA PRO A 196 -16.08 -2.53 15.90
C PRO A 196 -17.39 -1.90 15.43
N ALA A 197 -17.88 -2.31 14.26
CA ALA A 197 -19.24 -1.94 13.86
C ALA A 197 -20.27 -2.50 14.85
N PRO A 198 -21.32 -1.72 15.21
CA PRO A 198 -22.39 -2.22 16.08
C PRO A 198 -23.07 -3.47 15.51
N GLU A 199 -23.26 -4.51 16.32
CA GLU A 199 -23.87 -5.78 15.87
C GLU A 199 -25.28 -5.59 15.29
N ASN A 200 -26.05 -4.66 15.85
CA ASN A 200 -27.38 -4.32 15.36
C ASN A 200 -27.34 -3.66 13.97
N TRP A 201 -26.27 -2.94 13.64
CA TRP A 201 -26.05 -2.34 12.32
C TRP A 201 -25.68 -3.41 11.30
N LEU A 202 -24.80 -4.35 11.68
CA LEU A 202 -24.40 -5.49 10.84
C LEU A 202 -25.60 -6.39 10.53
N SER A 203 -26.35 -6.76 11.56
CA SER A 203 -27.52 -7.65 11.44
C SER A 203 -28.61 -7.05 10.56
N LYS A 204 -28.87 -5.74 10.67
CA LYS A 204 -29.84 -5.03 9.82
C LYS A 204 -29.48 -5.04 8.34
N ARG A 205 -28.21 -5.24 8.00
CA ARG A 205 -27.72 -5.32 6.61
C ARG A 205 -27.47 -6.75 6.13
N GLY A 206 -27.85 -7.75 6.94
CA GLY A 206 -27.63 -9.16 6.61
C GLY A 206 -26.15 -9.54 6.53
N LEU A 207 -25.27 -8.79 7.21
CA LEU A 207 -23.84 -9.07 7.27
C LEU A 207 -23.55 -10.07 8.40
N ASP A 208 -22.62 -10.99 8.17
CA ASP A 208 -22.17 -11.95 9.19
C ASP A 208 -21.41 -11.24 10.30
N VAL A 209 -21.96 -11.30 11.53
CA VAL A 209 -21.41 -10.64 12.71
C VAL A 209 -20.07 -11.24 13.14
N GLN A 210 -19.91 -12.57 13.04
CA GLN A 210 -18.66 -13.22 13.42
C GLN A 210 -17.55 -12.88 12.44
N GLU A 211 -17.88 -12.85 11.15
CA GLU A 211 -16.91 -12.49 10.12
C GLU A 211 -16.51 -11.01 10.21
N ALA A 212 -17.47 -10.11 10.47
CA ALA A 212 -17.18 -8.70 10.72
C ALA A 212 -16.27 -8.50 11.95
N ALA A 213 -16.45 -9.28 13.01
CA ALA A 213 -15.57 -9.24 14.19
C ALA A 213 -14.15 -9.72 13.86
N ARG A 214 -13.99 -10.78 13.06
CA ARG A 214 -12.68 -11.25 12.58
C ARG A 214 -11.98 -10.20 11.74
N MET A 215 -12.72 -9.57 10.82
CA MET A 215 -12.21 -8.50 9.98
C MET A 215 -11.76 -7.29 10.81
N HIS A 216 -12.52 -6.90 11.84
CA HIS A 216 -12.09 -5.85 12.76
C HIS A 216 -10.75 -6.19 13.44
N VAL A 217 -10.60 -7.41 13.96
CA VAL A 217 -9.32 -7.86 14.57
C VAL A 217 -8.17 -7.81 13.57
N LEU A 218 -8.41 -8.22 12.31
CA LEU A 218 -7.41 -8.16 11.24
C LEU A 218 -7.00 -6.71 10.97
N VAL A 219 -7.96 -5.81 10.76
CA VAL A 219 -7.68 -4.39 10.51
C VAL A 219 -6.92 -3.77 11.68
N SER A 220 -7.33 -4.01 12.93
CA SER A 220 -6.61 -3.49 14.09
C SER A 220 -5.17 -3.99 14.16
N ARG A 221 -4.89 -5.22 13.71
CA ARG A 221 -3.52 -5.76 13.63
C ARG A 221 -2.71 -5.05 12.56
N VAL A 222 -3.30 -4.81 11.39
CA VAL A 222 -2.64 -4.08 10.29
C VAL A 222 -2.29 -2.66 10.74
N VAL A 223 -3.21 -1.94 11.37
CA VAL A 223 -2.96 -0.59 11.90
C VAL A 223 -1.81 -0.59 12.91
N ARG A 224 -1.74 -1.58 13.81
CA ARG A 224 -0.62 -1.72 14.76
C ARG A 224 0.71 -1.95 14.05
N GLN A 225 0.74 -2.85 13.07
CA GLN A 225 1.96 -3.14 12.30
C GLN A 225 2.43 -1.90 11.55
N MET A 226 1.53 -1.17 10.89
CA MET A 226 1.87 0.09 10.21
C MET A 226 2.48 1.11 11.16
N ASN A 227 1.91 1.26 12.36
CA ASN A 227 2.47 2.16 13.38
C ASN A 227 3.86 1.69 13.85
N GLU A 228 4.09 0.39 13.99
CA GLU A 228 5.40 -0.18 14.36
C GLU A 228 6.47 0.09 13.29
N GLU A 229 6.14 -0.16 12.02
CA GLU A 229 7.01 0.09 10.86
C GLU A 229 7.31 1.57 10.73
N ARG A 230 6.29 2.45 10.85
CA ARG A 230 6.47 3.90 10.86
C ARG A 230 7.42 4.34 11.98
N ARG A 231 7.24 3.85 13.21
CA ARG A 231 8.14 4.17 14.33
C ARG A 231 9.56 3.69 14.08
N ALA A 232 9.73 2.50 13.50
CA ALA A 232 11.04 1.97 13.14
C ALA A 232 11.73 2.86 12.09
N PHE A 233 10.98 3.31 11.10
CA PHE A 233 11.45 4.23 10.08
C PHE A 233 11.90 5.58 10.67
N ILE A 234 11.07 6.21 11.52
CA ILE A 234 11.43 7.48 12.18
C ILE A 234 12.69 7.32 13.05
N ARG A 235 12.82 6.22 13.80
CA ARG A 235 14.04 5.93 14.58
C ARG A 235 15.28 5.81 13.70
N ALA A 236 15.17 5.16 12.54
CA ALA A 236 16.26 5.04 11.60
C ALA A 236 16.67 6.42 11.06
N LEU A 237 15.71 7.25 10.61
CA LEU A 237 15.97 8.62 10.16
C LEU A 237 16.68 9.48 11.20
N ASN A 238 16.21 9.46 12.44
CA ASN A 238 16.82 10.26 13.52
C ASN A 238 18.23 9.79 13.87
N SER A 239 18.50 8.49 13.76
CA SER A 239 19.84 7.92 13.98
C SER A 239 20.82 8.37 12.88
N THR A 240 20.37 8.40 11.62
CA THR A 240 21.18 8.88 10.49
C THR A 240 21.46 10.38 10.60
N LYS A 241 20.45 11.19 10.98
CA LYS A 241 20.64 12.63 11.25
C LYS A 241 21.63 12.89 12.37
N ALA A 242 21.53 12.16 13.49
CA ALA A 242 22.48 12.28 14.60
C ALA A 242 23.92 11.95 14.18
N ALA A 243 24.13 10.89 13.39
CA ALA A 243 25.44 10.49 12.87
C ALA A 243 26.05 11.56 11.93
N THR A 244 25.23 12.26 11.14
CA THR A 244 25.71 13.37 10.29
C THR A 244 26.02 14.66 11.05
N THR A 245 25.46 14.84 12.25
CA THR A 245 25.67 16.06 13.06
C THR A 245 27.00 16.00 13.83
N ASP A 246 27.44 14.80 14.23
CA ASP A 246 28.70 14.57 14.95
C ASP A 246 29.96 14.71 14.07
N GLN A 247 29.82 14.68 12.74
CA GLN A 247 30.93 14.92 11.80
C GLN A 247 31.17 16.40 11.48
N ASN A 248 30.33 17.31 11.97
CA ASN A 248 30.39 18.76 11.68
C ASN A 248 30.70 19.62 12.91
N GLN A 249 31.22 19.06 14.02
CA GLN A 249 31.76 19.87 15.11
C GLN A 249 33.14 20.44 14.73
N PRO A 250 33.32 21.78 14.72
CA PRO A 250 34.65 22.35 14.51
C PRO A 250 35.54 22.06 15.73
N LEU A 251 36.79 21.66 15.47
CA LEU A 251 37.89 21.61 16.43
C LEU A 251 38.17 22.99 17.07
#